data_AF-A0A7X2ZED4-F1
#
_entry.id   AF-A0A7X2ZED4-F1
#
_cell.length_a   1.000
_cell.length_b   1.000
_cell.length_c   1.000
_cell.angle_alpha   90.00
_cell.angle_beta   90.00
_cell.angle_gamma   90.00
#
_symmetry.space_group_name_H-M   'P 1'
#
loop_
_entity.id
_entity.type
_entity.pdbx_description
1 polymer ?
#
loop_
_entity_poly.entity_id
_entity_poly.type
_entity_poly.pdbx_seq_one_letter_code
_entity_poly.pdbx_strand_id
1 'polypeptide(L)'
;MKFTICQTVTIVDMNEEIMAEVLFEHGEFEIPALAIGSSVVSYQLGLKQFEVVYDKREGKRQRFKVVDIEIDLIQQPASTRAFLEPVTLIIGQHDIGLM
;
A
#
# COMPACT_ATOMS: atom_id res chain seq x y z
N MET A 1 2.65 4.82 -18.98
CA MET A 1 3.48 3.63 -18.66
C MET A 1 2.72 2.79 -17.64
N LYS A 2 2.92 1.47 -17.61
CA LYS A 2 2.31 0.62 -16.59
C LYS A 2 3.16 0.67 -15.33
N PHE A 3 2.53 0.96 -14.19
CA PHE A 3 3.15 0.93 -12.87
C PHE A 3 2.39 -0.03 -11.99
N THR A 4 3.10 -0.91 -11.28
CA THR A 4 2.56 -1.59 -10.11
C THR A 4 2.72 -0.67 -8.91
N ILE A 5 1.63 -0.33 -8.24
CA ILE A 5 1.67 0.53 -7.06
C ILE A 5 1.74 -0.34 -5.82
N CYS A 6 2.79 -0.17 -5.03
CA CYS A 6 3.08 -0.99 -3.86
C CYS A 6 3.18 -0.13 -2.60
N GLN A 7 2.92 -0.72 -1.44
CA GLN A 7 3.08 -0.07 -0.16
C GLN A 7 3.54 -1.07 0.88
N THR A 8 4.61 -0.74 1.61
CA THR A 8 5.04 -1.55 2.77
C THR A 8 4.08 -1.30 3.93
N VAL A 9 3.55 -2.38 4.48
CA VAL A 9 2.60 -2.34 5.60
C VAL A 9 3.16 -3.15 6.76
N THR A 10 3.41 -2.46 7.87
CA THR A 10 3.83 -3.11 9.12
C THR A 10 2.59 -3.37 9.97
N ILE A 11 2.35 -4.63 10.32
CA ILE A 11 1.26 -5.03 11.22
C ILE A 11 1.84 -5.18 12.61
N VAL A 12 1.27 -4.46 13.58
CA VAL A 12 1.69 -4.48 14.99
C VAL A 12 0.53 -4.85 15.90
N ASP A 13 0.85 -5.36 17.08
CA ASP A 13 -0.12 -5.56 18.16
C ASP A 13 -0.40 -4.24 18.92
N MET A 14 -1.21 -4.31 19.99
CA MET A 14 -1.52 -3.14 20.83
C MET A 14 -0.34 -2.64 21.68
N ASN A 15 0.75 -3.41 21.78
CA ASN A 15 1.97 -3.05 22.49
C ASN A 15 3.09 -2.59 21.54
N GLU A 16 2.76 -2.33 20.27
CA GLU A 16 3.71 -1.96 19.21
C GLU A 16 4.72 -3.06 18.85
N GLU A 17 4.44 -4.31 19.21
CA GLU A 17 5.25 -5.45 18.79
C GLU A 17 4.94 -5.79 17.32
N ILE A 18 5.99 -5.91 16.49
CA ILE A 18 5.84 -6.23 15.06
C ILE A 18 5.41 -7.69 14.91
N MET A 19 4.21 -7.88 14.36
CA MET A 19 3.66 -9.20 14.06
C MET A 19 3.98 -9.65 12.64
N ALA A 20 3.96 -8.72 11.69
CA ALA A 20 4.30 -8.99 10.30
C ALA A 20 4.69 -7.71 9.55
N GLU A 21 5.45 -7.88 8.48
CA GLU A 21 5.65 -6.84 7.46
C GLU A 21 5.29 -7.44 6.11
N VAL A 22 4.41 -6.75 5.37
CA VAL A 22 3.89 -7.24 4.09
C VAL A 22 3.98 -6.15 3.03
N LEU A 23 4.24 -6.57 1.79
CA LEU A 23 4.14 -5.69 0.63
C LEU A 23 2.71 -5.76 0.09
N PHE A 24 1.95 -4.68 0.28
CA PHE A 24 0.60 -4.58 -0.25
C PHE A 24 0.62 -4.00 -1.67
N GLU A 25 0.10 -4.75 -2.64
CA GLU A 25 -0.05 -4.30 -4.02
C GLU A 25 -1.41 -3.64 -4.22
N HIS A 26 -1.42 -2.34 -4.47
CA HIS A 26 -2.64 -1.60 -4.78
C HIS A 26 -3.20 -1.99 -6.17
N GLY A 27 -2.33 -2.47 -7.05
CA GLY A 27 -2.64 -2.96 -8.39
C GLY A 27 -1.75 -2.36 -9.48
N GLU A 28 -2.05 -2.71 -10.72
CA GLU A 28 -1.39 -2.15 -11.91
C GLU A 28 -2.23 -1.04 -12.53
N PHE A 29 -1.58 0.09 -12.84
CA PHE A 29 -2.23 1.25 -13.42
C PHE A 29 -1.44 1.79 -14.60
N GLU A 30 -2.15 2.20 -15.65
CA GLU A 30 -1.56 2.98 -16.73
C GLU A 30 -1.55 4.46 -16.36
N ILE A 31 -0.38 4.96 -15.98
CA ILE A 31 -0.19 6.34 -15.50
C ILE A 31 0.68 7.10 -16.51
N PRO A 32 0.27 8.32 -16.93
CA PRO A 32 1.03 9.10 -17.91
C PRO A 32 2.44 9.47 -17.41
N ALA A 33 2.54 9.92 -16.17
CA ALA A 33 3.80 10.22 -15.49
C ALA A 33 3.64 10.08 -13.98
N LEU A 34 4.61 9.42 -13.33
CA LEU A 34 4.72 9.32 -11.88
C LEU A 34 6.15 9.69 -11.49
N ALA A 35 6.31 10.44 -10.42
CA ALA A 35 7.61 10.88 -9.92
C ALA A 35 7.65 10.75 -8.41
N ILE A 36 8.87 10.58 -7.86
CA ILE A 36 9.07 10.66 -6.42
C ILE A 36 8.65 12.04 -5.93
N GLY A 37 7.91 12.08 -4.82
CA GLY A 37 7.32 13.31 -4.28
C GLY A 37 5.90 13.60 -4.77
N SER A 38 5.44 12.97 -5.84
CA SER A 38 4.03 12.99 -6.23
C SER A 38 3.17 12.30 -5.18
N SER A 39 1.85 12.51 -5.26
CA SER A 39 0.89 11.81 -4.39
C SER A 39 -0.15 11.06 -5.20
N VAL A 40 -0.54 9.89 -4.70
CA VAL A 40 -1.70 9.13 -5.19
C VAL A 40 -2.81 9.22 -4.15
N VAL A 41 -4.05 8.99 -4.58
CA VAL A 41 -5.21 8.89 -3.68
C VAL A 41 -5.79 7.50 -3.81
N SER A 42 -5.88 6.78 -2.69
CA SER A 42 -6.46 5.43 -2.62
C SER A 42 -7.34 5.30 -1.37
N TYR A 43 -7.95 4.15 -1.17
CA TYR A 43 -8.61 3.82 0.09
C TYR A 43 -7.58 3.67 1.21
N GLN A 44 -7.97 3.96 2.45
CA GLN A 44 -7.18 3.57 3.61
C GLN A 44 -7.02 2.05 3.63
N LEU A 45 -5.91 1.57 4.17
CA LEU A 45 -5.72 0.15 4.43
C LEU A 45 -6.23 -0.19 5.82
N GLY A 46 -6.73 -1.40 5.99
CA GLY A 46 -7.11 -1.97 7.26
C GLY A 46 -6.85 -3.47 7.28
N LEU A 47 -7.23 -4.11 8.37
CA LEU A 47 -6.99 -5.52 8.62
C LEU A 47 -8.29 -6.31 8.57
N LYS A 48 -8.32 -7.38 7.78
CA LYS A 48 -9.35 -8.42 7.90
C LYS A 48 -8.66 -9.66 8.44
N GLN A 49 -8.84 -9.92 9.74
CA GLN A 49 -8.05 -10.88 10.50
C GLN A 49 -6.56 -10.45 10.52
N PHE A 50 -5.74 -11.00 9.63
CA PHE A 50 -4.32 -10.63 9.47
C PHE A 50 -3.97 -10.25 8.02
N GLU A 51 -4.98 -10.17 7.16
CA GLU A 51 -4.81 -9.76 5.78
C GLU A 51 -5.00 -8.25 5.65
N VAL A 52 -4.07 -7.59 4.98
CA VAL A 52 -4.19 -6.17 4.66
C VAL A 52 -5.18 -6.03 3.51
N VAL A 53 -6.25 -5.26 3.73
CA VAL A 53 -7.28 -5.01 2.72
C VAL A 53 -7.66 -3.53 2.68
N TYR A 54 -8.38 -3.13 1.64
CA TYR A 54 -8.92 -1.78 1.56
C TYR A 54 -10.08 -1.56 2.55
N ASP A 55 -10.01 -0.50 3.35
CA ASP A 55 -11.13 0.05 4.09
C ASP A 55 -12.02 0.88 3.17
N LYS A 56 -13.08 0.25 2.66
CA LYS A 56 -14.04 0.87 1.74
C LYS A 56 -15.22 1.57 2.44
N ARG A 57 -15.17 1.74 3.77
CA ARG A 57 -16.20 2.51 4.50
C ARG A 57 -16.22 3.96 4.01
N GLU A 58 -17.37 4.62 4.13
CA GLU A 58 -17.55 5.97 3.60
C GLU A 58 -16.53 6.96 4.18
N GLY A 59 -15.93 7.80 3.32
CA GLY A 59 -14.93 8.79 3.73
C GLY A 59 -13.49 8.26 3.91
N LYS A 60 -13.25 6.95 3.77
CA LYS A 60 -11.93 6.32 3.98
C LYS A 60 -11.01 6.43 2.78
N ARG A 61 -10.81 7.65 2.25
CA ARG A 61 -9.82 7.95 1.22
C ARG A 61 -8.61 8.61 1.86
N GLN A 62 -7.42 8.24 1.42
CA GLN A 62 -6.17 8.80 1.90
C GLN A 62 -5.24 9.14 0.74
N ARG A 63 -4.50 10.23 0.93
CA ARG A 63 -3.40 10.62 0.05
C ARG A 63 -2.15 9.91 0.55
N PHE A 64 -1.41 9.31 -0.36
CA PHE A 64 -0.13 8.68 -0.10
C PHE A 64 0.95 9.30 -0.98
N LYS A 65 2.10 9.64 -0.39
CA LYS A 65 3.26 10.11 -1.14
C LYS A 65 3.95 8.93 -1.82
N VAL A 66 4.35 9.11 -3.09
CA VAL A 66 5.29 8.21 -3.75
C VAL A 66 6.68 8.54 -3.26
N VAL A 67 7.33 7.58 -2.60
CA VAL A 67 8.65 7.77 -1.98
C VAL A 67 9.77 7.13 -2.78
N ASP A 68 9.46 6.13 -3.60
CA ASP A 68 10.45 5.44 -4.43
C ASP A 68 9.83 4.88 -5.72
N ILE A 69 10.67 4.66 -6.73
CA ILE A 69 10.33 4.01 -7.99
C ILE A 69 11.43 3.02 -8.34
N GLU A 70 11.07 1.75 -8.45
CA GLU A 70 11.95 0.66 -8.86
C GLU A 70 11.68 0.27 -10.31
N ILE A 71 12.74 0.04 -11.07
CA ILE A 71 12.66 -0.49 -12.43
C ILE A 71 13.40 -1.83 -12.43
N ASP A 72 12.66 -2.92 -12.66
CA ASP A 72 13.23 -4.26 -12.80
C ASP A 72 13.77 -4.42 -14.22
N LEU A 73 15.10 -4.45 -14.33
CA LEU A 73 15.83 -4.64 -15.59
C LEU A 73 16.16 -6.12 -15.89
N ILE A 74 15.87 -7.04 -14.95
CA ILE A 74 16.10 -8.47 -15.12
C ILE A 74 14.96 -9.07 -15.96
N GLN A 75 13.73 -8.61 -15.73
CA GLN A 75 12.56 -9.04 -16.52
C GLN A 75 12.49 -8.34 -17.88
N GLN A 76 11.97 -9.05 -18.89
CA GLN A 76 11.73 -8.52 -20.23
C GLN A 76 10.27 -8.78 -20.66
N PRO A 77 9.46 -7.73 -20.93
CA PRO A 77 9.82 -6.30 -20.84
C PRO A 77 10.10 -5.86 -19.39
N ALA A 78 10.90 -4.81 -19.23
CA ALA A 78 11.19 -4.24 -17.91
C ALA A 78 9.89 -3.84 -17.20
N SER A 79 9.79 -4.15 -15.92
CA SER A 79 8.63 -3.78 -15.09
C SER A 79 8.98 -2.58 -14.22
N THR A 80 7.96 -1.81 -13.82
CA THR A 80 8.16 -0.62 -12.99
C THR A 80 7.21 -0.66 -11.81
N ARG A 81 7.77 -0.56 -10.61
CA ARG A 81 7.03 -0.49 -9.34
C ARG A 81 7.19 0.89 -8.74
N ALA A 82 6.14 1.44 -8.18
CA ALA A 82 6.20 2.67 -7.41
C ALA A 82 5.78 2.40 -5.98
N PHE A 83 6.60 2.83 -5.03
CA PHE A 83 6.37 2.60 -3.61
C PHE A 83 5.79 3.84 -2.97
N LEU A 84 4.69 3.63 -2.27
CA LEU A 84 4.06 4.62 -1.42
C LEU A 84 4.75 4.68 -0.06
N GLU A 85 4.59 5.78 0.65
CA GLU A 85 5.04 5.90 2.03
C GLU A 85 4.49 4.74 2.90
N PRO A 86 5.33 4.14 3.76
CA PRO A 86 4.92 2.98 4.54
C PRO A 86 3.82 3.34 5.54
N VAL A 87 3.03 2.34 5.93
CA VAL A 87 1.96 2.49 6.91
C VAL A 87 2.03 1.40 7.97
N THR A 88 1.67 1.74 9.19
CA THR A 88 1.54 0.80 10.29
C THR A 88 0.07 0.55 10.59
N LEU A 89 -0.35 -0.72 10.62
CA LEU A 89 -1.68 -1.15 11.01
C LEU A 89 -1.61 -1.86 12.36
N ILE A 90 -2.37 -1.35 13.32
CA ILE A 90 -2.47 -1.90 14.68
C ILE A 90 -3.67 -2.85 14.73
N ILE A 91 -3.43 -4.11 15.10
CA ILE A 91 -4.46 -5.14 15.31
C ILE A 91 -5.48 -4.64 16.35
N GLY A 92 -6.77 -4.85 16.08
CA GLY A 92 -7.88 -4.38 16.93
C GLY A 92 -8.28 -2.92 16.72
N GLN A 93 -7.38 -2.05 16.23
CA GLN A 93 -7.72 -0.66 15.86
C GLN A 93 -8.07 -0.52 14.38
N HIS A 94 -7.33 -1.20 13.52
CA HIS A 94 -7.48 -1.13 12.06
C HIS A 94 -8.35 -2.27 11.51
N ASP A 95 -8.95 -3.07 12.39
CA ASP A 95 -9.80 -4.18 11.99
C ASP A 95 -11.07 -3.68 11.27
N ILE A 96 -11.24 -4.17 10.05
CA ILE A 96 -12.42 -4.00 9.23
C ILE A 96 -13.19 -5.32 9.34
N GLY A 97 -14.27 -5.29 10.12
CA GLY A 97 -15.06 -6.48 10.44
C GLY A 97 -15.56 -7.25 9.20
N LEU A 98 -16.22 -8.39 9.44
CA LEU A 98 -16.85 -9.23 8.41
C LEU A 98 -18.07 -8.51 7.79
N MET A 99 -17.85 -7.46 7.00
CA MET A 99 -18.84 -7.03 6.00
C MET A 99 -18.40 -7.53 4.61
#